data_AF-A0A925AU25-F1
#
_entry.id   AF-A0A925AU25-F1
#
_cell.length_a   1.000
_cell.length_b   1.000
_cell.length_c   1.000
_cell.angle_alpha   90.00
_cell.angle_beta   90.00
_cell.angle_gamma   90.00
#
_symmetry.space_group_name_H-M   'P 1'
#
loop_
_entity.id
_entity.type
_entity.pdbx_description
1 polymer ?
#
loop_
_entity_poly.entity_id
_entity_poly.type
_entity_poly.pdbx_seq_one_letter_code
_entity_poly.pdbx_strand_id
1 'polypeptide(L)'
;MTPSNLSIARSDTPPSPAVSDYVIETERLDLCYGRKKALNQLTLRIPRGRIHAIVGANGAGKSSLFRVLLGVQSPNAGRATILGHDCTALTEHERARIGFVNEEHSLPTWLRVDELVAMQRRLYT
;
A
#
# COMPACT_ATOMS: atom_id res chain seq x y z
N MET A 1 23.15 -27.80 -39.53
CA MET A 1 23.50 -27.06 -38.30
C MET A 1 22.61 -25.84 -38.22
N THR A 2 21.55 -25.90 -37.43
CA THR A 2 20.66 -24.78 -37.08
C THR A 2 20.95 -24.40 -35.62
N PRO A 3 21.02 -23.11 -35.24
CA PRO A 3 21.22 -22.75 -33.85
C PRO A 3 19.92 -22.93 -33.05
N SER A 4 20.08 -23.55 -31.89
CA SER A 4 19.08 -23.82 -30.86
C SER A 4 18.62 -22.54 -30.16
N ASN A 5 17.32 -22.25 -30.18
CA ASN A 5 16.70 -21.23 -29.33
C ASN A 5 16.51 -21.77 -27.91
N LEU A 6 17.07 -21.08 -26.91
CA LEU A 6 16.88 -21.33 -25.49
C LEU A 6 15.58 -20.66 -25.04
N SER A 7 14.50 -21.42 -24.84
CA SER A 7 13.27 -20.89 -24.24
C SER A 7 13.32 -21.07 -22.72
N ILE A 8 13.29 -19.97 -21.96
CA ILE A 8 13.09 -20.02 -20.51
C ILE A 8 11.61 -20.37 -20.28
N ALA A 9 11.33 -21.63 -19.94
CA ALA A 9 10.03 -22.06 -19.46
C ALA A 9 9.81 -21.48 -18.05
N ARG A 10 8.77 -20.66 -17.88
CA ARG A 10 8.25 -20.34 -16.54
C ARG A 10 7.48 -21.56 -16.05
N SER A 11 7.85 -22.09 -14.89
CA SER A 11 7.15 -23.20 -14.25
C SER A 11 5.81 -22.70 -13.71
N ASP A 12 4.71 -23.00 -14.40
CA ASP A 12 3.34 -22.78 -13.94
C ASP A 12 2.92 -23.91 -12.98
N THR A 13 3.32 -23.80 -11.72
CA THR A 13 2.67 -24.58 -10.64
C THR A 13 1.60 -23.68 -10.00
N PRO A 14 0.32 -24.09 -9.96
CA PRO A 14 -0.70 -23.31 -9.28
C PRO A 14 -0.40 -23.33 -7.77
N PRO A 15 -0.31 -22.17 -7.09
CA PRO A 15 -0.10 -22.16 -5.65
C PRO A 15 -1.31 -22.77 -4.93
N SER A 16 -1.03 -23.72 -4.04
CA SER A 16 -1.90 -24.22 -2.96
C SER A 16 -2.51 -23.04 -2.17
N PRO A 17 -3.65 -23.16 -1.43
CA PRO A 17 -4.28 -22.01 -0.78
C PRO A 17 -3.44 -21.58 0.43
N ALA A 18 -2.34 -20.91 0.14
CA ALA A 18 -1.35 -20.38 1.04
C ALA A 18 -1.82 -19.02 1.53
N VAL A 19 -1.42 -18.68 2.76
CA VAL A 19 -1.40 -17.31 3.28
C VAL A 19 -1.00 -16.37 2.14
N SER A 20 -1.91 -15.46 1.78
CA SER A 20 -1.73 -14.56 0.64
C SER A 20 -0.33 -13.92 0.67
N ASP A 21 0.45 -14.12 -0.39
CA ASP A 21 1.77 -13.47 -0.57
C ASP A 21 1.65 -11.95 -0.79
N TYR A 22 0.43 -11.41 -0.81
CA TYR A 22 0.17 -10.00 -1.03
C TYR A 22 0.27 -9.21 0.28
N VAL A 23 1.12 -8.17 0.26
CA VAL A 23 1.27 -7.21 1.36
C VAL A 23 0.23 -6.10 1.33
N ILE A 24 -0.37 -5.83 0.17
CA ILE A 24 -1.52 -4.93 0.03
C ILE A 24 -2.55 -5.64 -0.83
N GLU A 25 -3.78 -5.72 -0.33
CA GLU A 25 -4.92 -6.20 -1.11
C GLU A 25 -6.10 -5.25 -0.99
N THR A 26 -6.76 -5.01 -2.10
CA THR A 26 -8.06 -4.33 -2.13
C THR A 26 -9.03 -5.17 -2.93
N GLU A 27 -10.29 -5.20 -2.49
CA GLU A 27 -11.37 -5.90 -3.17
C GLU A 27 -12.54 -4.95 -3.35
N ARG A 28 -12.84 -4.62 -4.62
CA ARG A 28 -13.94 -3.74 -5.01
C ARG A 28 -14.02 -2.45 -4.19
N LEU A 29 -12.86 -1.85 -3.91
CA LEU A 29 -12.73 -0.72 -3.01
C LEU A 29 -13.34 0.55 -3.62
N ASP A 30 -14.30 1.12 -2.90
CA ASP A 30 -14.98 2.36 -3.25
C ASP A 30 -14.68 3.46 -2.22
N LEU A 31 -14.43 4.67 -2.71
CA LEU A 31 -14.30 5.86 -1.88
C LEU A 31 -14.87 7.08 -2.62
N CYS A 32 -15.71 7.83 -1.93
CA CYS A 32 -16.41 9.01 -2.42
C CYS A 32 -16.16 10.20 -1.48
N TYR A 33 -15.90 11.37 -2.06
CA TYR A 33 -15.94 12.65 -1.36
C TYR A 33 -17.15 13.44 -1.87
N GLY A 34 -18.22 13.46 -1.09
CA GLY A 34 -19.52 13.97 -1.55
C GLY A 34 -19.97 13.22 -2.81
N ARG A 35 -20.13 13.96 -3.93
CA ARG A 35 -20.54 13.40 -5.22
C ARG A 35 -19.37 12.86 -6.06
N LYS A 36 -18.12 13.13 -5.68
CA LYS A 36 -16.94 12.72 -6.45
C LYS A 36 -16.47 11.34 -6.03
N LYS A 37 -16.48 10.38 -6.96
CA LYS A 37 -15.90 9.05 -6.75
C LYS A 37 -14.38 9.12 -6.90
N ALA A 38 -13.65 8.96 -5.81
CA ALA A 38 -12.19 8.96 -5.76
C ALA A 38 -11.60 7.58 -6.06
N LEU A 39 -12.25 6.50 -5.62
CA LEU A 39 -11.93 5.11 -5.96
C LEU A 39 -13.22 4.42 -6.42
N ASN A 40 -13.14 3.65 -7.50
CA ASN A 40 -14.28 2.98 -8.12
C ASN A 40 -14.00 1.49 -8.30
N GLN A 41 -14.54 0.67 -7.40
CA GLN A 41 -14.41 -0.79 -7.37
C GLN A 41 -12.96 -1.28 -7.55
N LEU A 42 -12.00 -0.56 -6.97
CA LEU A 42 -10.59 -0.84 -7.16
C LEU A 42 -10.22 -2.19 -6.52
N THR A 43 -9.73 -3.11 -7.35
CA THR A 43 -9.16 -4.39 -6.93
C THR A 43 -7.68 -4.41 -7.26
N LEU A 44 -6.84 -4.54 -6.25
CA LEU A 44 -5.38 -4.44 -6.34
C LEU A 44 -4.75 -5.50 -5.46
N ARG A 45 -3.67 -6.11 -5.93
CA ARG A 45 -2.87 -7.09 -5.18
C ARG A 45 -1.39 -6.79 -5.38
N ILE A 46 -0.68 -6.49 -4.31
CA ILE A 46 0.75 -6.15 -4.35
C ILE A 46 1.52 -7.23 -3.57
N PRO A 47 2.37 -8.04 -4.23
CA PRO A 47 3.13 -9.10 -3.58
C PRO A 47 4.23 -8.54 -2.67
N ARG A 48 4.61 -9.32 -1.66
CA ARG A 48 5.74 -9.01 -0.78
C ARG A 48 7.06 -8.91 -1.56
N GLY A 49 7.96 -8.06 -1.07
CA GLY A 49 9.37 -8.04 -1.52
C GLY A 49 9.60 -7.40 -2.89
N ARG A 50 8.66 -6.59 -3.37
CA ARG A 50 8.76 -5.90 -4.66
C ARG A 50 8.50 -4.41 -4.52
N ILE A 51 9.12 -3.63 -5.41
CA ILE A 51 8.85 -2.19 -5.55
C ILE A 51 7.77 -2.03 -6.61
N HIS A 52 6.73 -1.26 -6.28
CA HIS A 52 5.60 -1.00 -7.16
C HIS A 52 5.38 0.50 -7.31
N ALA A 53 5.06 0.93 -8.53
CA ALA A 53 4.67 2.31 -8.81
C ALA A 53 3.16 2.38 -9.08
N ILE A 54 2.47 3.30 -8.41
CA ILE A 54 1.07 3.63 -8.67
C ILE A 54 1.07 4.91 -9.51
N VAL A 55 0.70 4.80 -10.79
CA VAL A 55 0.77 5.90 -11.75
C VAL A 55 -0.64 6.29 -12.20
N GLY A 56 -0.86 7.59 -12.37
CA GLY A 56 -2.12 8.15 -12.86
C GLY A 56 -2.09 9.67 -12.82
N ALA A 57 -3.03 10.33 -13.51
CA ALA A 57 -3.15 11.78 -13.50
C ALA A 57 -3.44 12.35 -12.09
N ASN A 58 -3.29 13.67 -11.93
CA ASN A 58 -3.73 14.36 -10.72
C ASN A 58 -5.25 14.17 -10.53
N GLY A 59 -5.66 13.82 -9.31
CA GLY A 59 -7.05 13.51 -9.01
C GLY A 59 -7.51 12.10 -9.38
N ALA A 60 -6.64 11.23 -9.92
CA ALA A 60 -6.98 9.83 -10.23
C ALA A 60 -7.21 8.92 -9.00
N GLY A 61 -7.09 9.45 -7.78
CA GLY A 61 -7.36 8.71 -6.55
C GLY A 61 -6.14 8.11 -5.84
N LYS A 62 -4.90 8.39 -6.29
CA LYS A 62 -3.67 7.85 -5.66
C LYS A 62 -3.55 8.18 -4.18
N SER A 63 -3.64 9.47 -3.83
CA SER A 63 -3.60 9.91 -2.42
C SER A 63 -4.79 9.39 -1.62
N SER A 64 -5.94 9.22 -2.26
CA SER A 64 -7.13 8.63 -1.66
C SER A 64 -6.95 7.15 -1.34
N LEU A 65 -6.33 6.38 -2.22
CA LEU A 65 -5.92 5.00 -1.97
C LEU A 65 -4.98 4.92 -0.78
N PHE A 66 -3.92 5.74 -0.73
CA PHE A 66 -3.00 5.74 0.40
C PHE A 66 -3.69 6.09 1.72
N ARG A 67 -4.61 7.06 1.75
CA ARG A 67 -5.39 7.38 2.96
C ARG A 67 -6.22 6.18 3.46
N VAL A 68 -6.77 5.38 2.55
CA VAL A 68 -7.48 4.14 2.93
C VAL A 68 -6.51 3.09 3.44
N LEU A 69 -5.40 2.84 2.74
CA LEU A 69 -4.39 1.85 3.15
C LEU A 69 -3.74 2.17 4.50
N LEU A 70 -3.56 3.45 4.82
CA LEU A 70 -3.01 3.91 6.10
C LEU A 70 -4.08 3.97 7.21
N GLY A 71 -5.33 3.60 6.92
CA GLY A 71 -6.42 3.64 7.88
C GLY A 71 -6.79 5.05 8.35
N VAL A 72 -6.46 6.09 7.57
CA VAL A 72 -6.83 7.49 7.84
C VAL A 72 -8.25 7.77 7.35
N GLN A 73 -8.70 7.03 6.33
CA GLN A 73 -10.02 7.18 5.73
C GLN A 73 -10.67 5.80 5.56
N SER A 74 -11.86 5.61 6.10
CA SER A 74 -12.65 4.41 5.84
C SER A 74 -13.22 4.42 4.43
N PRO A 75 -13.20 3.28 3.71
CA PRO A 75 -13.85 3.16 2.41
C PRO A 75 -15.38 3.22 2.55
N ASN A 76 -16.08 3.58 1.48
CA ASN A 76 -17.54 3.53 1.43
C ASN A 76 -18.06 2.12 1.16
N ALA A 77 -17.31 1.31 0.42
CA ALA A 77 -17.60 -0.10 0.18
C ALA A 77 -16.33 -0.87 -0.19
N GLY A 78 -16.41 -2.20 -0.17
CA GLY A 78 -15.28 -3.09 -0.42
C GLY A 78 -14.37 -3.21 0.79
N ARG A 79 -13.20 -3.83 0.58
CA ARG A 79 -12.22 -4.10 1.64
C ARG A 79 -10.82 -3.72 1.20
N ALA A 80 -10.00 -3.30 2.17
CA ALA A 80 -8.57 -3.12 1.99
C ALA A 80 -7.82 -3.77 3.17
N THR A 81 -6.75 -4.49 2.86
CA THR A 81 -5.82 -5.02 3.86
C THR A 81 -4.39 -4.60 3.55
N ILE A 82 -3.60 -4.42 4.60
CA ILE A 82 -2.17 -4.19 4.53
C ILE A 82 -1.46 -5.08 5.54
N LEU A 83 -0.41 -5.78 5.10
CA LEU A 83 0.29 -6.80 5.89
C LEU A 83 -0.64 -7.90 6.44
N GLY A 84 -1.76 -8.18 5.75
CA GLY A 84 -2.79 -9.15 6.19
C GLY A 84 -3.83 -8.59 7.17
N HIS A 85 -3.69 -7.34 7.61
CA HIS A 85 -4.58 -6.70 8.58
C HIS A 85 -5.58 -5.77 7.90
N ASP A 86 -6.79 -5.65 8.44
CA ASP A 86 -7.80 -4.74 7.92
C ASP A 86 -7.38 -3.28 8.11
N CYS A 87 -7.35 -2.51 7.03
CA CYS A 87 -6.90 -1.13 7.07
C CYS A 87 -7.78 -0.23 7.97
N THR A 88 -9.04 -0.60 8.20
CA THR A 88 -9.96 0.16 9.07
C THR A 88 -9.74 -0.08 10.56
N ALA A 89 -8.98 -1.11 10.93
CA ALA A 89 -8.78 -1.55 12.30
C ALA A 89 -7.29 -1.71 12.67
N LEU A 90 -6.41 -0.96 12.00
CA LEU A 90 -4.97 -1.04 12.25
C LEU A 90 -4.63 -0.58 13.67
N THR A 91 -4.05 -1.51 14.44
CA THR A 91 -3.47 -1.29 15.76
C THR A 91 -2.17 -0.47 15.68
N GLU A 92 -1.71 0.03 16.82
CA GLU A 92 -0.41 0.73 16.92
C GLU A 92 0.74 -0.16 16.44
N HIS A 93 0.77 -1.42 16.87
CA HIS A 93 1.79 -2.40 16.45
C HIS A 93 1.77 -2.65 14.92
N GLU A 94 0.59 -2.69 14.30
CA GLU A 94 0.50 -2.84 12.84
C GLU A 94 0.95 -1.58 12.10
N ARG A 95 0.61 -0.40 12.62
CA ARG A 95 1.06 0.90 12.07
C ARG A 95 2.56 1.09 12.17
N ALA A 96 3.17 0.65 13.27
CA ALA A 96 4.62 0.66 13.47
C ALA A 96 5.39 -0.16 12.41
N ARG A 97 4.72 -0.99 11.62
CA ARG A 97 5.33 -1.75 10.51
C ARG A 97 5.19 -1.08 9.16
N ILE A 98 4.54 0.09 9.08
CA ILE A 98 4.22 0.79 7.83
C ILE A 98 4.90 2.16 7.83
N GLY A 99 5.87 2.35 6.94
CA GLY A 99 6.47 3.65 6.68
C GLY A 99 5.67 4.43 5.63
N PHE A 100 5.34 5.69 5.92
CA PHE A 100 4.72 6.60 4.96
C PHE A 100 5.45 7.93 4.89
N VAL A 101 5.79 8.36 3.67
CA VAL A 101 6.42 9.66 3.38
C VAL A 101 5.44 10.47 2.55
N ASN A 102 4.95 11.57 3.11
CA ASN A 102 4.04 12.50 2.45
C ASN A 102 4.82 13.35 1.42
N GLU A 103 4.09 13.83 0.41
CA GLU A 103 4.61 14.71 -0.64
C GLU A 103 4.95 16.10 -0.10
N GLU A 104 4.06 16.66 0.73
CA GLU A 104 4.30 17.92 1.44
C GLU A 104 4.58 17.62 2.92
N HIS A 105 5.81 17.87 3.36
CA HIS A 105 6.21 17.75 4.76
C HIS A 105 6.88 19.04 5.22
N SER A 106 6.33 19.67 6.25
CA SER A 106 7.03 20.68 7.03
C SER A 106 7.70 19.99 8.23
N LEU A 107 9.04 19.95 8.22
CA LEU A 107 9.79 19.46 9.36
C LEU A 107 9.90 20.58 10.40
N PRO A 108 9.83 20.25 11.72
CA PRO A 108 10.05 21.25 12.76
C PRO A 108 11.45 21.83 12.63
N THR A 109 11.56 23.12 12.34
CA THR A 109 12.84 23.81 12.09
C THR A 109 13.67 24.01 13.37
N TRP A 110 13.08 23.75 14.52
CA TRP A 110 13.68 23.90 15.85
C TRP A 110 14.28 22.61 16.41
N LEU A 111 14.14 21.48 15.71
CA LEU A 111 14.74 20.20 16.09
C LEU A 111 16.01 19.92 15.27
N ARG A 112 17.04 19.39 15.92
CA ARG A 112 18.21 18.82 15.24
C ARG A 112 17.81 17.51 14.55
N VAL A 113 18.57 17.11 13.54
CA VAL A 113 18.29 15.89 12.74
C VAL A 113 18.25 14.64 13.64
N ASP A 114 19.17 14.53 14.59
CA ASP A 114 19.23 13.42 15.53
C ASP A 114 18.03 13.38 16.48
N GLU A 115 17.54 14.53 16.93
CA GLU A 115 16.34 14.64 17.77
C GLU A 115 15.08 14.28 17.00
N LEU A 116 14.94 14.76 15.76
CA LEU A 116 13.81 14.43 14.89
C LEU A 116 13.77 12.92 14.60
N VAL A 117 14.91 12.32 14.27
CA VAL A 117 15.02 10.87 14.03
C VAL A 117 14.71 10.08 15.30
N ALA A 118 15.21 10.51 16.46
CA ALA A 118 14.91 9.87 17.74
C ALA A 118 13.41 9.96 18.09
N MET A 119 12.78 11.11 17.84
CA MET A 119 11.33 11.31 18.02
C MET A 119 10.53 10.37 17.10
N GLN A 120 10.86 10.33 15.80
CA GLN A 120 10.15 9.47 14.84
C GLN A 120 10.33 7.99 15.15
N ARG A 121 11.54 7.54 15.53
CA ARG A 121 11.81 6.13 15.88
C ARG A 121 10.88 5.61 16.96
N ARG A 122 10.51 6.43 17.94
CA ARG A 122 9.59 6.04 19.02
C ARG A 122 8.20 5.64 18.52
N LEU A 123 7.76 6.16 17.37
CA LEU A 123 6.46 5.84 16.76
C LEU A 123 6.44 4.47 16.05
N TYR A 124 7.59 3.80 15.93
CA TYR A 124 7.77 2.53 15.23
C TYR A 124 8.28 1.41 16.16
N THR A 125 8.18 1.60 17.48
CA THR A 125 8.60 0.61 18.50
C THR A 125 7.40 -0.18 18.97
#